data_AF-A0A0B6YZF2-F1
#
_entry.id   AF-A0A0B6YZF2-F1
#
_cell.length_a   1.000
_cell.length_b   1.000
_cell.length_c   1.000
_cell.angle_alpha   90.00
_cell.angle_beta   90.00
_cell.angle_gamma   90.00
#
_symmetry.space_group_name_H-M   'P 1'
#
loop_
_entity.id
_entity.type
_entity.pdbx_description
1 polymer ?
#
loop_
_entity_poly.entity_id
_entity_poly.type
_entity_poly.pdbx_seq_one_letter_code
_entity_poly.pdbx_strand_id
1 'polypeptide(L)'
;RTLYYVSGAPKSNNKGEVIFFKQVPVETLRYEPPQIIQGSVEFSGYGSSLESVDLNNDGYDDLIVGAPYYYKKNRGGAFYVYLGGNKMITSDTKPTEVLSRS
;
A
#
# COMPACT_ATOMS: atom_id res chain seq x y z
N ARG A 1 -14.15 11.71 9.66
CA ARG A 1 -13.04 10.82 9.27
C ARG A 1 -13.14 10.65 7.75
N THR A 2 -12.07 10.91 7.00
CA THR A 2 -12.08 10.72 5.54
C THR A 2 -11.89 9.25 5.24
N LEU A 3 -12.74 8.67 4.40
CA LEU A 3 -12.59 7.29 3.95
C LEU A 3 -11.78 7.24 2.65
N TYR A 4 -10.87 6.29 2.56
CA TYR A 4 -10.11 5.99 1.36
C TYR A 4 -10.30 4.53 0.96
N TYR A 5 -10.44 4.29 -0.33
CA TYR A 5 -10.38 2.97 -0.94
C TYR A 5 -8.98 2.75 -1.51
N VAL A 6 -8.47 1.52 -1.40
CA VAL A 6 -7.11 1.19 -1.82
C VAL A 6 -7.16 0.06 -2.83
N SER A 7 -6.46 0.21 -3.95
CA SER A 7 -6.33 -0.82 -4.99
C SER A 7 -4.88 -1.05 -5.36
N GLY A 8 -4.53 -2.30 -5.64
CA GLY A 8 -3.21 -2.69 -6.11
C GLY A 8 -3.10 -2.72 -7.63
N ALA A 9 -1.93 -2.35 -8.15
CA ALA A 9 -1.56 -2.46 -9.55
C ALA A 9 -0.15 -3.09 -9.67
N PRO A 10 -0.01 -4.39 -9.37
CA PRO A 10 1.30 -5.03 -9.15
C PRO A 10 2.21 -5.12 -10.37
N LYS A 11 1.67 -4.90 -11.58
CA LYS A 11 2.44 -4.86 -12.83
C LYS A 11 2.82 -3.44 -13.27
N SER A 12 2.35 -2.40 -12.59
CA SER A 12 2.61 -1.01 -12.95
C SER A 12 4.07 -0.63 -12.71
N ASN A 13 4.65 0.17 -13.62
CA ASN A 13 6.00 0.75 -13.50
C ASN A 13 7.11 -0.25 -13.15
N ASN A 14 6.95 -1.52 -13.54
CA ASN A 14 7.80 -2.67 -13.22
C ASN A 14 8.03 -2.95 -11.73
N LYS A 15 7.57 -2.10 -10.80
CA LYS A 15 7.78 -2.26 -9.36
C LYS A 15 6.50 -2.60 -8.61
N GLY A 16 5.35 -2.41 -9.24
CA GLY A 16 4.04 -2.48 -8.62
C GLY A 16 3.66 -1.18 -7.92
N GLU A 17 2.37 -0.93 -7.80
CA GLU A 17 1.81 0.28 -7.20
C GLU A 17 0.60 -0.04 -6.32
N VAL A 18 0.34 0.87 -5.38
CA VAL A 18 -0.89 0.93 -4.60
C VAL A 18 -1.50 2.32 -4.78
N ILE A 19 -2.80 2.35 -5.04
CA ILE A 19 -3.55 3.53 -5.48
C ILE A 19 -4.65 3.80 -4.45
N PHE A 20 -4.67 5.02 -3.90
CA PHE A 20 -5.66 5.47 -2.93
C PHE A 20 -6.68 6.38 -3.62
N PHE A 21 -7.96 6.08 -3.43
CA PHE A 21 -9.10 6.86 -3.88
C PHE A 21 -9.84 7.42 -2.69
N LYS A 22 -10.02 8.73 -2.63
CA LYS A 22 -10.85 9.36 -1.60
C LYS A 22 -12.32 9.05 -1.87
N GLN A 23 -13.08 8.69 -0.84
CA GLN A 23 -14.53 8.61 -0.97
C GLN A 23 -15.10 10.01 -1.19
N VAL A 24 -15.63 10.24 -2.38
CA VAL A 24 -16.30 11.47 -2.77
C VAL A 24 -17.54 11.15 -3.62
N PRO A 25 -18.49 12.08 -3.78
CA PRO A 25 -19.59 11.92 -4.73
C PRO A 25 -19.07 11.60 -6.15
N VAL A 26 -19.81 10.79 -6.89
CA VAL A 26 -19.43 10.34 -8.25
C VAL A 26 -19.21 11.53 -9.18
N GLU A 27 -20.00 12.60 -9.00
CA GLU A 27 -19.94 13.82 -9.79
C GLU A 27 -18.58 14.53 -9.66
N THR A 28 -17.91 14.36 -8.52
CA THR A 28 -16.62 14.98 -8.21
C THR A 28 -15.43 14.03 -8.32
N LEU A 29 -15.65 12.73 -8.57
CA LEU A 29 -14.59 11.71 -8.59
C LEU A 29 -13.43 12.07 -9.53
N ARG A 30 -13.73 12.66 -10.70
CA ARG A 30 -12.71 13.07 -11.69
C ARG A 30 -11.80 14.22 -11.23
N TYR A 31 -12.19 14.96 -10.19
CA TYR A 31 -11.45 16.12 -9.67
C TYR A 31 -10.59 15.78 -8.47
N GLU A 32 -10.69 14.57 -7.94
CA GLU A 32 -9.89 14.09 -6.81
C GLU A 32 -8.86 13.10 -7.35
N PRO A 33 -7.66 13.57 -7.75
CA PRO A 33 -6.64 12.68 -8.29
C PRO A 33 -6.27 11.62 -7.26
N PRO A 34 -6.10 10.35 -7.68
CA PRO A 34 -5.67 9.31 -6.76
C PRO A 34 -4.24 9.57 -6.31
N GLN A 35 -3.94 9.14 -5.10
CA GLN A 35 -2.57 9.14 -4.61
C GLN A 35 -1.95 7.77 -4.88
N ILE A 36 -0.72 7.76 -5.38
CA ILE A 36 -0.03 6.53 -5.79
C ILE A 36 1.21 6.34 -4.91
N ILE A 37 1.38 5.11 -4.44
CA ILE A 37 2.59 4.66 -3.75
C ILE A 37 3.21 3.54 -4.60
N GLN A 38 4.43 3.77 -5.07
CA GLN A 38 5.17 2.81 -5.88
C GLN A 38 6.02 1.89 -4.99
N GLY A 39 6.10 0.62 -5.36
CA GLY A 39 7.02 -0.34 -4.76
C GLY A 39 8.48 0.05 -5.01
N SER A 40 9.37 -0.38 -4.11
CA SER A 40 10.81 -0.06 -4.19
C SER A 40 11.61 -1.07 -5.03
N VAL A 41 11.11 -2.29 -5.19
CA VAL A 41 11.81 -3.41 -5.84
C VAL A 41 11.10 -3.82 -7.12
N GLU A 42 11.86 -3.88 -8.22
CA GLU A 42 11.37 -4.34 -9.52
C GLU A 42 10.90 -5.79 -9.48
N PHE A 43 9.82 -6.06 -10.19
CA PHE A 43 9.16 -7.35 -10.35
C PHE A 43 8.76 -8.05 -9.04
N SER A 44 8.76 -7.31 -7.92
CA SER A 44 8.40 -7.84 -6.59
C SER A 44 6.91 -8.17 -6.45
N GLY A 45 6.08 -7.64 -7.36
CA GLY A 45 4.62 -7.75 -7.28
C GLY A 45 4.03 -6.93 -6.13
N TYR A 46 4.68 -5.83 -5.72
CA TYR A 46 4.14 -4.91 -4.72
C TYR A 46 2.71 -4.48 -5.08
N GLY A 47 1.77 -4.63 -4.14
CA GLY A 47 0.35 -4.39 -4.39
C GLY A 47 -0.42 -5.61 -4.90
N SER A 48 0.14 -6.83 -4.82
CA SER A 48 -0.59 -8.05 -5.23
C SER A 48 -1.66 -8.47 -4.22
N SER A 49 -1.53 -8.07 -2.96
CA SER A 49 -2.53 -8.25 -1.91
C SER A 49 -2.53 -7.04 -0.99
N LEU A 50 -3.70 -6.74 -0.41
CA LEU A 50 -3.92 -5.60 0.47
C LEU A 50 -4.77 -6.04 1.66
N GLU A 51 -4.48 -5.49 2.84
CA GLU A 51 -5.30 -5.64 4.05
C GLU A 51 -5.31 -4.34 4.84
N SER A 52 -6.46 -3.97 5.40
CA SER A 52 -6.67 -2.70 6.12
C SER A 52 -7.20 -3.00 7.52
N VAL A 53 -6.40 -2.71 8.54
CA VAL A 53 -6.73 -3.00 9.93
C VAL A 53 -5.92 -2.09 10.86
N ASP A 54 -6.52 -1.64 11.95
CA ASP A 54 -5.80 -0.93 13.02
C ASP A 54 -4.91 -1.91 13.81
N LEU A 55 -3.62 -2.00 13.46
CA LEU A 55 -2.67 -2.96 14.04
C LEU A 55 -2.10 -2.47 15.37
N ASN A 56 -2.02 -1.15 15.55
CA ASN A 56 -1.40 -0.53 16.72
C ASN A 56 -2.43 -0.01 17.74
N ASN A 57 -3.73 -0.16 17.45
CA ASN A 57 -4.87 0.25 18.27
C ASN A 57 -4.88 1.77 18.56
N ASP A 58 -4.52 2.58 17.56
CA ASP A 58 -4.57 4.05 17.64
C ASP A 58 -5.89 4.65 17.11
N GLY A 59 -6.80 3.80 16.65
CA GLY A 59 -8.09 4.16 16.10
C GLY A 59 -8.06 4.50 14.62
N TYR A 60 -6.92 4.39 13.93
CA TYR A 60 -6.77 4.57 12.49
C TYR A 60 -6.40 3.24 11.81
N ASP A 61 -6.92 3.02 10.61
CA ASP A 61 -6.61 1.79 9.89
C ASP A 61 -5.19 1.90 9.30
N ASP A 62 -4.38 0.89 9.55
CA ASP A 62 -3.08 0.69 8.90
C ASP A 62 -3.27 -0.06 7.58
N LEU A 63 -2.26 -0.01 6.70
CA LEU A 63 -2.28 -0.73 5.43
C LEU A 63 -1.14 -1.75 5.36
N ILE A 64 -1.49 -2.99 5.05
CA ILE A 64 -0.54 -4.05 4.71
C ILE A 64 -0.56 -4.23 3.20
N VAL A 65 0.63 -4.24 2.58
CA VAL A 65 0.81 -4.43 1.13
C VAL A 65 1.73 -5.62 0.86
N GLY A 66 1.22 -6.62 0.13
CA GLY A 66 2.00 -7.80 -0.25
C GLY A 66 2.86 -7.60 -1.50
N ALA A 67 4.04 -8.21 -1.49
CA ALA A 67 4.97 -8.33 -2.62
C ALA A 67 5.47 -9.79 -2.72
N PRO A 68 4.65 -10.71 -3.26
CA PRO A 68 4.90 -12.15 -3.20
C PRO A 68 6.14 -12.59 -3.99
N TYR A 69 6.53 -11.82 -5.01
CA TYR A 69 7.69 -12.13 -5.85
C TYR A 69 8.96 -11.36 -5.41
N TYR A 70 8.89 -10.61 -4.31
CA TYR A 70 10.08 -10.01 -3.71
C TYR A 70 11.13 -11.09 -3.46
N TYR A 71 12.39 -10.83 -3.81
CA TYR A 71 13.46 -11.77 -3.54
C TYR A 71 14.75 -11.04 -3.17
N LYS A 72 15.23 -11.25 -1.94
CA LYS A 72 16.49 -10.69 -1.45
C LYS A 72 17.07 -11.56 -0.35
N LYS A 73 18.40 -11.68 -0.28
CA LYS A 73 19.12 -12.43 0.78
C LYS A 73 18.58 -13.87 0.98
N ASN A 74 18.29 -14.58 -0.11
CA ASN A 74 17.72 -15.94 -0.11
C ASN A 74 16.35 -16.07 0.59
N ARG A 75 15.58 -14.97 0.67
CA ARG A 75 14.19 -14.99 1.14
C ARG A 75 13.27 -14.54 0.03
N GLY A 76 12.22 -15.33 -0.21
CA GLY A 76 11.16 -15.05 -1.16
C GLY A 76 9.91 -14.53 -0.47
N GLY A 77 9.29 -13.50 -1.04
CA GLY A 77 8.12 -12.83 -0.50
C GLY A 77 8.45 -11.78 0.56
N ALA A 78 7.74 -10.66 0.49
CA ALA A 78 7.73 -9.63 1.52
C ALA A 78 6.33 -9.04 1.66
N PHE A 79 6.08 -8.40 2.79
CA PHE A 79 4.97 -7.47 2.96
C PHE A 79 5.45 -6.18 3.61
N TYR A 80 4.72 -5.10 3.33
CA TYR A 80 5.02 -3.75 3.79
C TYR A 80 3.88 -3.28 4.67
N VAL A 81 4.18 -2.80 5.87
CA VAL A 81 3.19 -2.25 6.80
C VAL A 81 3.33 -0.73 6.85
N TYR A 82 2.29 -0.03 6.46
CA TYR A 82 2.17 1.42 6.56
C TYR A 82 1.27 1.74 7.74
N LEU A 83 1.84 2.38 8.77
CA LEU A 83 1.03 2.86 9.88
C LEU A 83 0.20 4.07 9.44
N GLY A 84 -1.09 4.02 9.74
CA GLY A 84 -2.04 5.10 9.59
C GLY A 84 -1.84 6.16 10.67
N GLY A 85 -2.87 6.99 10.84
CA GLY A 85 -2.91 8.01 11.87
C GLY A 85 -3.76 9.22 11.46
N ASN A 86 -3.58 10.33 12.17
CA ASN A 86 -4.29 11.57 11.85
C ASN A 86 -3.96 12.16 10.46
N LYS A 87 -2.84 11.72 9.88
CA LYS A 87 -2.38 12.05 8.53
C LYS A 87 -2.58 10.85 7.63
N MET A 88 -2.96 11.14 6.40
CA MET A 88 -3.08 10.13 5.35
C MET A 88 -1.73 9.46 5.10
N ILE A 89 -1.73 8.15 4.84
CA ILE A 89 -0.56 7.42 4.31
C ILE A 89 -0.23 8.02 2.94
N THR A 90 1.00 8.49 2.72
CA THR A 90 1.48 9.07 1.46
C THR A 90 2.69 8.34 0.89
N SER A 91 3.17 8.75 -0.28
CA SER A 91 4.44 8.28 -0.85
C SER A 91 5.65 8.52 0.06
N ASP A 92 5.55 9.47 1.00
CA ASP A 92 6.60 9.79 1.97
C ASP A 92 6.47 8.95 3.25
N THR A 93 5.34 8.26 3.46
CA THR A 93 5.16 7.36 4.61
C THR A 93 6.09 6.17 4.46
N LYS A 94 7.02 6.01 5.40
CA LYS A 94 7.98 4.90 5.40
C LYS A 94 7.33 3.63 5.92
N PRO A 95 7.21 2.56 5.11
CA PRO A 95 6.69 1.30 5.61
C PRO A 95 7.73 0.56 6.44
N THR A 96 7.25 -0.32 7.31
CA THR A 96 8.06 -1.41 7.84
C THR A 96 8.06 -2.55 6.82
N GLU A 97 9.23 -2.87 6.25
CA GLU A 97 9.40 -4.05 5.39
C GLU A 97 9.57 -5.30 6.26
N VAL A 98 8.75 -6.31 6.00
CA VAL A 98 8.82 -7.61 6.66
C VAL A 98 9.05 -8.69 5.61
N LEU A 99 10.19 -9.36 5.70
CA LEU A 99 10.51 -10.48 4.82
C LEU A 99 9.77 -11.73 5.28
N SER A 100 9.20 -12.47 4.33
CA SER A 100 8.69 -13.81 4.63
C SER A 100 9.83 -14.69 5.14
N ARG A 101 9.50 -15.59 6.06
CA ARG A 101 10.44 -16.60 6.56
C ARG A 101 10.40 -17.78 5.57
N SER A 102 11.58 -18.16 5.08
CA SER A 102 11.82 -19.47 4.47
C SER A 102 11.85 -20.55 5.55
#